data_AF-A0A7J4GQ56-F1
#
_entry.id   AF-A0A7J4GQ56-F1
#
_cell.length_a   1.000
_cell.length_b   1.000
_cell.length_c   1.000
_cell.angle_alpha   90.00
_cell.angle_beta   90.00
_cell.angle_gamma   90.00
#
_symmetry.space_group_name_H-M   'P 1'
#
loop_
_entity.id
_entity.type
_entity.pdbx_description
1 polymer ?
#
loop_
_entity_poly.entity_id
_entity_poly.type
_entity_poly.pdbx_seq_one_letter_code
_entity_poly.pdbx_strand_id
1 'polypeptide(L)'
;MPDSKWSRFVLSGDRLLPSSISISDKRLLRLDVMLEIRRKEGQTLPISALKTLGRNCSRLLVDPHTDNHQDLIDCIMMGSSLVCIDHRAQFKELQSAHATSQNIVVKLELNSEMLENPEDHLARLETLSDMVGELIMVKTRQPGILEEWWIDLPRSIRSSWRWIMAPAEGEKLPLKNSSRIHSWALSGDLFLSDL
;
A
#
# COMPACT_ATOMS: atom_id res chain seq x y z
N MET A 1 -8.43 11.12 -15.73
CA MET A 1 -7.56 11.27 -14.53
C MET A 1 -6.21 10.69 -14.89
N PRO A 2 -5.08 11.27 -14.46
CA PRO A 2 -3.80 10.63 -14.72
C PRO A 2 -3.77 9.30 -14.00
N ASP A 3 -3.60 8.23 -14.76
CA ASP A 3 -3.47 6.85 -14.32
C ASP A 3 -2.15 6.66 -13.56
N SER A 4 -2.01 7.27 -12.38
CA SER A 4 -0.84 7.01 -11.53
C SER A 4 -0.84 5.53 -11.19
N LYS A 5 0.23 4.84 -11.58
CA LYS A 5 0.42 3.41 -11.34
C LYS A 5 1.68 3.23 -10.50
N TRP A 6 1.56 2.40 -9.49
CA TRP A 6 2.69 1.88 -8.74
C TRP A 6 3.05 0.50 -9.26
N SER A 7 4.33 0.27 -9.53
CA SER A 7 4.90 -1.03 -9.82
C SER A 7 5.11 -1.76 -8.49
N ARG A 8 4.23 -2.71 -8.18
CA ARG A 8 4.21 -3.45 -6.92
C ARG A 8 5.18 -4.61 -6.96
N PHE A 9 6.06 -4.63 -5.97
CA PHE A 9 7.02 -5.70 -5.75
C PHE A 9 6.99 -6.19 -4.31
N VAL A 10 7.36 -7.44 -4.11
CA VAL A 10 7.67 -7.99 -2.79
C VAL A 10 9.18 -8.09 -2.65
N LEU A 11 9.73 -7.55 -1.56
CA LEU A 11 11.14 -7.67 -1.25
C LEU A 11 11.47 -9.11 -0.80
N SER A 12 12.47 -9.72 -1.41
CA SER A 12 13.04 -11.00 -1.03
C SER A 12 14.56 -10.92 -1.07
N GLY A 13 15.18 -10.70 0.10
CA GLY A 13 16.62 -10.40 0.17
C GLY A 13 16.95 -9.09 -0.54
N ASP A 14 17.79 -9.15 -1.58
CA ASP A 14 18.14 -8.04 -2.47
C ASP A 14 17.38 -8.07 -3.80
N ARG A 15 16.35 -8.92 -3.90
CA ARG A 15 15.53 -9.12 -5.10
C ARG A 15 14.10 -8.62 -4.92
N LEU A 16 13.51 -8.25 -6.03
CA LEU A 16 12.13 -7.81 -6.16
C LEU A 16 11.33 -8.84 -6.96
N LEU A 17 10.35 -9.46 -6.30
CA LEU A 17 9.39 -10.38 -6.92
C LEU A 17 8.19 -9.60 -7.48
N PRO A 18 7.58 -10.02 -8.60
CA PRO A 18 7.71 -11.35 -9.23
C PRO A 18 8.90 -11.53 -10.18
N SER A 19 9.45 -10.46 -10.77
CA SER A 19 10.48 -10.57 -11.82
C SER A 19 11.87 -11.02 -11.34
N SER A 20 12.09 -11.12 -10.02
CA SER A 20 13.39 -11.44 -9.39
C SER A 20 14.54 -10.50 -9.80
N ILE A 21 14.22 -9.25 -10.11
CA ILE A 21 15.23 -8.23 -10.46
C ILE A 21 15.93 -7.74 -9.19
N SER A 22 17.15 -7.22 -9.34
CA SER A 22 17.88 -6.62 -8.21
C SER A 22 17.25 -5.28 -7.81
N ILE A 23 17.32 -4.92 -6.53
CA ILE A 23 16.97 -3.58 -6.03
C ILE A 23 17.76 -2.44 -6.70
N SER A 24 18.89 -2.75 -7.33
CA SER A 24 19.74 -1.82 -8.08
C SER A 24 19.49 -1.84 -9.60
N ASP A 25 18.48 -2.57 -10.08
CA ASP A 25 18.15 -2.62 -11.50
C ASP A 25 17.79 -1.22 -12.02
N LYS A 26 18.45 -0.78 -13.09
CA LYS A 26 18.32 0.58 -13.64
C LYS A 26 16.94 0.86 -14.20
N ARG A 27 16.16 -0.17 -14.57
CA ARG A 27 14.79 0.00 -15.06
C ARG A 27 13.89 0.63 -14.00
N LEU A 28 14.18 0.39 -12.72
CA LEU A 28 13.43 0.95 -11.59
C LEU A 28 13.46 2.48 -11.54
N LEU A 29 14.50 3.14 -12.07
CA LEU A 29 14.69 4.60 -12.00
C LEU A 29 13.51 5.41 -12.58
N ARG A 30 12.74 4.81 -13.49
CA ARG A 30 11.59 5.45 -14.13
C ARG A 30 10.25 5.05 -13.52
N LEU A 31 10.25 4.14 -12.56
CA LEU A 31 9.04 3.57 -11.99
C LEU A 31 8.73 4.20 -10.64
N ASP A 32 7.46 4.48 -10.41
CA ASP A 32 6.92 4.64 -9.06
C ASP A 32 6.77 3.23 -8.49
N VAL A 33 7.51 2.90 -7.44
CA VAL A 33 7.60 1.56 -6.86
C VAL A 33 6.75 1.47 -5.60
N MET A 34 5.88 0.45 -5.52
CA MET A 34 5.30 0.03 -4.27
C MET A 34 6.01 -1.23 -3.78
N LEU A 35 6.56 -1.19 -2.57
CA LEU A 35 7.35 -2.27 -2.00
C LEU A 35 6.63 -2.89 -0.80
N GLU A 36 6.33 -4.18 -0.89
CA GLU A 36 5.88 -4.97 0.25
C GLU A 36 7.08 -5.61 0.95
N ILE A 37 7.18 -5.39 2.26
CA ILE A 37 8.18 -6.01 3.12
C ILE A 37 7.47 -7.05 4.00
N ARG A 38 7.68 -8.33 3.68
CA ARG A 38 7.10 -9.45 4.45
C ARG A 38 8.07 -9.85 5.55
N ARG A 39 7.94 -9.22 6.72
CA ARG A 39 8.74 -9.55 7.91
C ARG A 39 8.02 -10.57 8.79
N LYS A 40 8.81 -11.43 9.43
CA LYS A 40 8.36 -12.16 10.62
C LYS A 40 8.48 -11.24 11.84
N GLU A 41 7.72 -11.56 12.89
CA GLU A 41 7.83 -10.88 14.17
C GLU A 41 9.30 -10.86 14.66
N GLY A 42 9.74 -9.70 15.16
CA GLY A 42 11.12 -9.49 15.63
C GLY A 42 12.17 -9.22 14.54
N GLN A 43 11.82 -9.25 13.24
CA GLN A 43 12.75 -8.85 12.19
C GLN A 43 12.83 -7.33 12.00
N THR A 44 14.04 -6.81 11.90
CA THR A 44 14.31 -5.39 11.65
C THR A 44 14.01 -5.01 10.21
N LEU A 45 13.81 -3.70 9.97
CA LEU A 45 13.64 -3.17 8.62
C LEU A 45 14.91 -3.40 7.77
N PRO A 46 14.77 -3.72 6.49
CA PRO A 46 15.89 -3.92 5.57
C PRO A 46 16.46 -2.56 5.11
N ILE A 47 17.13 -1.85 6.02
CA ILE A 47 17.61 -0.47 5.85
C ILE A 47 18.43 -0.28 4.56
N SER A 48 19.33 -1.21 4.23
CA SER A 48 20.16 -1.10 3.02
C SER A 48 19.33 -1.16 1.73
N ALA A 49 18.32 -2.04 1.69
CA ALA A 49 17.44 -2.17 0.53
C ALA A 49 16.57 -0.92 0.38
N LEU A 50 16.02 -0.41 1.48
CA LEU A 50 15.24 0.82 1.50
C LEU A 50 16.05 2.02 1.00
N LYS A 51 17.28 2.23 1.49
CA LYS A 51 18.17 3.30 1.02
C LYS A 51 18.48 3.20 -0.48
N THR A 52 18.69 1.97 -0.96
CA THR A 52 19.00 1.72 -2.36
C THR A 52 17.79 2.07 -3.24
N LEU A 53 16.60 1.55 -2.89
CA LEU A 53 15.38 1.82 -3.63
C LEU A 53 14.95 3.28 -3.56
N GLY A 54 15.07 3.92 -2.40
CA GLY A 54 14.78 5.36 -2.24
C GLY A 54 15.62 6.26 -3.13
N ARG A 55 16.75 5.75 -3.67
CA ARG A 55 17.60 6.44 -4.66
C ARG A 55 17.47 5.88 -6.07
N ASN A 56 16.88 4.70 -6.24
CA ASN A 56 16.86 3.93 -7.48
C ASN A 56 15.44 3.73 -8.03
N CYS A 57 14.50 4.61 -7.68
CA CYS A 57 13.18 4.68 -8.30
C CYS A 57 12.67 6.13 -8.31
N SER A 58 11.62 6.41 -9.09
CA SER A 58 11.02 7.75 -9.17
C SER A 58 10.39 8.13 -7.82
N ARG A 59 9.57 7.23 -7.27
CA ARG A 59 8.90 7.37 -5.98
C ARG A 59 8.82 6.01 -5.32
N LEU A 60 8.89 5.99 -4.00
CA LEU A 60 8.84 4.75 -3.21
C LEU A 60 7.67 4.80 -2.21
N LEU A 61 6.70 3.91 -2.38
CA LEU A 61 5.66 3.61 -1.39
C LEU A 61 6.02 2.30 -0.69
N VAL A 62 6.22 2.31 0.63
CA VAL A 62 6.60 1.11 1.39
C VAL A 62 5.46 0.63 2.25
N ASP A 63 5.12 -0.65 2.15
CA ASP A 63 4.36 -1.40 3.15
C ASP A 63 5.33 -2.22 4.02
N PRO A 64 5.73 -1.70 5.19
CA PRO A 64 6.63 -2.38 6.11
C PRO A 64 5.96 -3.52 6.89
N HIS A 65 4.64 -3.73 6.69
CA HIS A 65 3.81 -4.66 7.45
C HIS A 65 3.91 -4.42 8.97
N THR A 66 3.59 -3.20 9.41
CA THR A 66 3.73 -2.75 10.81
C THR A 66 2.50 -1.96 11.26
N ASP A 67 2.26 -1.99 12.57
CA ASP A 67 1.32 -1.13 13.29
C ASP A 67 2.06 -0.08 14.16
N ASN A 68 3.39 -0.09 14.16
CA ASN A 68 4.24 0.79 14.95
C ASN A 68 4.69 2.01 14.15
N HIS A 69 4.39 3.21 14.64
CA HIS A 69 4.77 4.46 13.95
C HIS A 69 6.29 4.68 13.81
N GLN A 70 7.12 4.11 14.69
CA GLN A 70 8.58 4.28 14.66
C GLN A 70 9.20 3.67 13.40
N ASP A 71 8.72 2.50 12.97
CA ASP A 71 9.15 1.86 11.72
C ASP A 71 8.85 2.75 10.50
N LEU A 72 7.79 3.57 10.57
CA LEU A 72 7.40 4.47 9.50
C LEU A 72 8.40 5.62 9.34
N ILE A 73 8.87 6.16 10.47
CA ILE A 73 9.90 7.21 10.50
C ILE A 73 11.16 6.71 9.84
N ASP A 74 11.60 5.49 10.17
CA ASP A 74 12.78 4.89 9.57
C ASP A 74 12.61 4.74 8.05
N CYS A 75 11.46 4.25 7.58
CA CYS A 75 11.17 4.15 6.15
C CYS A 75 11.23 5.51 5.44
N ILE A 76 10.67 6.56 6.03
CA ILE A 76 10.72 7.93 5.50
C ILE A 76 12.17 8.42 5.43
N MET A 77 12.92 8.25 6.52
CA MET A 77 14.33 8.65 6.60
C MET A 77 15.21 7.92 5.57
N MET A 78 14.82 6.70 5.17
CA MET A 78 15.51 5.94 4.13
C MET A 78 15.13 6.36 2.70
N GLY A 79 14.25 7.33 2.52
CA GLY A 79 13.87 7.90 1.22
C GLY A 79 12.51 7.46 0.70
N SER A 80 11.65 6.87 1.54
CA SER A 80 10.28 6.53 1.13
C SER A 80 9.45 7.80 0.94
N SER A 81 8.78 7.91 -0.20
CA SER A 81 7.85 9.01 -0.51
C SER A 81 6.51 8.83 0.19
N LEU A 82 6.07 7.59 0.39
CA LEU A 82 4.88 7.21 1.14
C LEU A 82 5.17 5.96 1.96
N VAL A 83 4.57 5.84 3.14
CA VAL A 83 4.73 4.65 3.99
C VAL A 83 3.40 4.21 4.58
N CYS A 84 3.15 2.91 4.57
CA CYS A 84 1.93 2.33 5.08
C CYS A 84 2.00 1.97 6.56
N ILE A 85 0.92 2.22 7.27
CA ILE A 85 0.62 1.65 8.59
C ILE A 85 -0.66 0.83 8.51
N ASP A 86 -0.74 -0.28 9.23
CA ASP A 86 -1.95 -1.11 9.23
C ASP A 86 -3.15 -0.38 9.83
N HIS A 87 -4.31 -0.43 9.16
CA HIS A 87 -5.58 0.13 9.66
C HIS A 87 -6.02 -0.43 11.02
N ARG A 88 -5.54 -1.62 11.39
CA ARG A 88 -5.80 -2.26 12.69
C ARG A 88 -4.92 -1.74 13.83
N ALA A 89 -3.92 -0.90 13.53
CA ALA A 89 -3.11 -0.26 14.56
C ALA A 89 -4.01 0.49 15.56
N GLN A 90 -3.55 0.60 16.80
CA GLN A 90 -4.28 1.38 17.81
C GLN A 90 -4.46 2.81 17.33
N PHE A 91 -5.59 3.44 17.66
CA PHE A 91 -5.89 4.80 17.21
C PHE A 91 -4.79 5.81 17.57
N LYS A 92 -4.17 5.65 18.74
CA LYS A 92 -3.04 6.48 19.18
C LYS A 92 -1.82 6.35 18.25
N GLU A 93 -1.53 5.14 17.78
CA GLU A 93 -0.43 4.89 16.82
C GLU A 93 -0.72 5.56 15.48
N LEU A 94 -1.95 5.43 14.98
CA LEU A 94 -2.38 6.08 13.73
C LEU A 94 -2.29 7.62 13.83
N GLN A 95 -2.78 8.19 14.93
CA GLN A 95 -2.66 9.63 15.20
C GLN A 95 -1.21 10.08 15.28
N SER A 96 -0.35 9.32 15.96
CA SER A 96 1.08 9.63 16.11
C SER A 96 1.80 9.57 14.77
N ALA A 97 1.48 8.57 13.94
CA ALA A 97 2.02 8.45 12.58
C ALA A 97 1.64 9.68 11.73
N HIS A 98 0.36 10.05 11.70
CA HIS A 98 -0.12 11.20 10.92
C HIS A 98 0.35 12.56 11.46
N ALA A 99 0.56 12.68 12.77
CA ALA A 99 1.19 13.88 13.35
C ALA A 99 2.66 14.02 12.95
N THR A 100 3.34 12.90 12.69
CA THR A 100 4.76 12.87 12.33
C THR A 100 4.99 13.17 10.84
N SER A 101 4.08 12.75 9.96
CA SER A 101 4.24 12.98 8.52
C SER A 101 2.93 12.95 7.75
N GLN A 102 2.83 13.81 6.73
CA GLN A 102 1.77 13.76 5.72
C GLN A 102 1.94 12.60 4.73
N ASN A 103 3.09 11.91 4.74
CA ASN A 103 3.40 10.82 3.83
C ASN A 103 2.91 9.45 4.33
N ILE A 104 2.15 9.42 5.43
CA ILE A 104 1.57 8.19 5.96
C ILE A 104 0.30 7.83 5.20
N VAL A 105 0.20 6.58 4.79
CA VAL A 105 -0.97 5.99 4.13
C VAL A 105 -1.51 4.88 5.01
N VAL A 106 -2.78 4.91 5.36
CA VAL A 106 -3.37 3.77 6.08
C VAL A 106 -3.58 2.63 5.10
N LYS A 107 -3.16 1.42 5.47
CA LYS A 107 -3.32 0.20 4.66
C LYS A 107 -4.40 -0.70 5.25
N LEU A 108 -5.38 -1.01 4.41
CA LEU A 108 -6.36 -2.07 4.59
C LEU A 108 -5.89 -3.33 3.84
N GLU A 109 -5.63 -4.42 4.57
CA GLU A 109 -5.38 -5.75 3.98
C GLU A 109 -6.65 -6.59 4.11
N LEU A 110 -7.34 -6.80 3.00
CA LEU A 110 -8.61 -7.52 2.94
C LEU A 110 -8.42 -9.03 3.07
N ASN A 111 -9.41 -9.68 3.64
CA ASN A 111 -9.59 -11.13 3.69
C ASN A 111 -11.09 -11.47 3.53
N SER A 112 -11.42 -12.76 3.37
CA SER A 112 -12.81 -13.22 3.23
C SER A 112 -13.70 -12.85 4.42
N GLU A 113 -13.16 -12.82 5.64
CA GLU A 113 -13.89 -12.49 6.87
C GLU A 113 -14.51 -11.09 6.82
N MET A 114 -13.83 -10.12 6.20
CA MET A 114 -14.36 -8.75 6.03
C MET A 114 -15.56 -8.66 5.09
N LEU A 115 -15.78 -9.68 4.24
CA LEU A 115 -16.98 -9.78 3.40
C LEU A 115 -18.08 -10.53 4.14
N GLU A 116 -17.72 -11.62 4.81
CA GLU A 116 -18.68 -12.47 5.55
C GLU A 116 -19.28 -11.74 6.76
N ASN A 117 -18.47 -10.94 7.46
CA ASN A 117 -18.87 -10.20 8.67
C ASN A 117 -18.39 -8.74 8.59
N PRO A 118 -19.07 -7.90 7.80
CA PRO A 118 -18.56 -6.56 7.45
C PRO A 118 -18.73 -5.53 8.58
N GLU A 119 -19.60 -5.76 9.57
CA GLU A 119 -20.03 -4.74 10.54
C GLU A 119 -18.86 -4.09 11.29
N ASP A 120 -18.00 -4.89 11.92
CA ASP A 120 -16.84 -4.41 12.67
C ASP A 120 -15.84 -3.65 11.77
N HIS A 121 -15.64 -4.17 10.56
CA HIS A 121 -14.76 -3.56 9.56
C HIS A 121 -15.29 -2.21 9.09
N LEU A 122 -16.58 -2.13 8.77
CA LEU A 122 -17.22 -0.90 8.33
C LEU A 122 -17.23 0.15 9.45
N ALA A 123 -17.57 -0.23 10.68
CA ALA A 123 -17.53 0.66 11.83
C ALA A 123 -16.11 1.21 12.09
N ARG A 124 -15.09 0.36 11.91
CA ARG A 124 -13.69 0.77 11.98
C ARG A 124 -13.36 1.79 10.88
N LEU A 125 -13.76 1.55 9.65
CA LEU A 125 -13.54 2.49 8.54
C LEU A 125 -14.24 3.83 8.78
N GLU A 126 -15.49 3.83 9.23
CA GLU A 126 -16.20 5.06 9.57
C GLU A 126 -15.43 5.88 10.60
N THR A 127 -14.96 5.24 11.67
CA THR A 127 -14.15 5.91 12.70
C THR A 127 -12.84 6.46 12.13
N LEU A 128 -12.19 5.72 11.22
CA LEU A 128 -10.95 6.19 10.59
C LEU A 128 -11.17 7.43 9.72
N SER A 129 -12.37 7.64 9.16
CA SER A 129 -12.60 8.75 8.22
C SER A 129 -12.42 10.14 8.83
N ASP A 130 -12.56 10.25 10.15
CA ASP A 130 -12.36 11.49 10.89
C ASP A 130 -10.92 11.64 11.44
N MET A 131 -10.10 10.60 11.34
CA MET A 131 -8.83 10.49 12.08
C MET A 131 -7.58 10.44 11.21
N VAL A 132 -7.71 10.00 9.96
CA VAL A 132 -6.57 9.69 9.09
C VAL A 132 -6.56 10.56 7.84
N GLY A 133 -5.41 10.60 7.17
CA GLY A 133 -5.23 11.42 5.98
C GLY A 133 -6.12 11.00 4.79
N GLU A 134 -6.08 11.78 3.72
CA GLU A 134 -6.95 11.60 2.55
C GLU A 134 -6.68 10.33 1.72
N LEU A 135 -5.57 9.61 1.98
CA LEU A 135 -5.14 8.45 1.21
C LEU A 135 -5.24 7.17 2.04
N ILE A 136 -5.93 6.17 1.49
CA ILE A 136 -5.93 4.79 1.98
C ILE A 136 -5.46 3.87 0.86
N MET A 137 -4.59 2.92 1.20
CA MET A 137 -4.26 1.79 0.35
C MET A 137 -5.09 0.59 0.76
N VAL A 138 -5.70 -0.08 -0.20
CA VAL A 138 -6.36 -1.36 0.01
C VAL A 138 -5.67 -2.44 -0.82
N LYS A 139 -5.39 -3.57 -0.18
CA LYS A 139 -4.73 -4.70 -0.81
C LYS A 139 -5.37 -6.01 -0.41
N THR A 140 -5.15 -7.04 -1.21
CA THR A 140 -5.54 -8.42 -0.89
C THR A 140 -4.53 -9.40 -1.49
N ARG A 141 -4.48 -10.61 -0.93
CA ARG A 141 -3.76 -11.75 -1.49
C ARG A 141 -4.69 -12.76 -2.17
N GLN A 142 -5.99 -12.55 -2.04
CA GLN A 142 -7.04 -13.42 -2.57
C GLN A 142 -7.70 -12.75 -3.77
N PRO A 143 -7.68 -13.37 -4.96
CA PRO A 143 -8.40 -12.88 -6.13
C PRO A 143 -9.91 -12.71 -5.86
N GLY A 144 -10.54 -11.76 -6.52
CA GLY A 144 -11.98 -11.45 -6.40
C GLY A 144 -12.37 -10.61 -5.18
N ILE A 145 -11.68 -10.77 -4.04
CA ILE A 145 -12.05 -10.11 -2.77
C ILE A 145 -12.09 -8.58 -2.87
N LEU A 146 -11.14 -7.97 -3.59
CA LEU A 146 -11.11 -6.52 -3.71
C LEU A 146 -12.31 -5.99 -4.52
N GLU A 147 -12.69 -6.70 -5.58
CA GLU A 147 -13.83 -6.30 -6.41
C GLU A 147 -15.14 -6.43 -5.63
N GLU A 148 -15.36 -7.57 -4.98
CA GLU A 148 -16.54 -7.82 -4.15
C GLU A 148 -16.64 -6.80 -3.02
N TRP A 149 -15.54 -6.62 -2.26
CA TRP A 149 -15.46 -5.62 -1.20
C TRP A 149 -15.79 -4.21 -1.71
N TRP A 150 -15.25 -3.83 -2.88
CA TRP A 150 -15.49 -2.51 -3.44
C TRP A 150 -16.95 -2.29 -3.83
N ILE A 151 -17.62 -3.31 -4.38
CA ILE A 151 -19.03 -3.26 -4.77
C ILE A 151 -19.90 -3.00 -3.54
N ASP A 152 -19.65 -3.72 -2.46
CA ASP A 152 -20.45 -3.67 -1.24
C ASP A 152 -20.10 -2.50 -0.31
N LEU A 153 -18.95 -1.85 -0.53
CA LEU A 153 -18.52 -0.72 0.28
C LEU A 153 -19.56 0.43 0.24
N PRO A 154 -20.09 0.86 1.40
CA PRO A 154 -21.01 1.98 1.48
C PRO A 154 -20.48 3.23 0.80
N ARG A 155 -21.37 3.97 0.12
CA ARG A 155 -20.99 5.17 -0.63
C ARG A 155 -20.33 6.23 0.25
N SER A 156 -20.77 6.38 1.50
CA SER A 156 -20.19 7.28 2.49
C SER A 156 -18.69 7.00 2.62
N ILE A 157 -18.35 5.78 3.01
CA ILE A 157 -16.98 5.28 3.20
C ILE A 157 -16.18 5.37 1.89
N ARG A 158 -16.74 4.88 0.78
CA ARG A 158 -16.10 4.94 -0.55
C ARG A 158 -15.71 6.38 -0.93
N SER A 159 -16.48 7.36 -0.47
CA SER A 159 -16.28 8.78 -0.80
C SER A 159 -15.35 9.54 0.14
N SER A 160 -15.01 8.97 1.30
CA SER A 160 -14.20 9.61 2.34
C SER A 160 -12.72 9.75 1.99
N TRP A 161 -12.19 8.87 1.12
CA TRP A 161 -10.77 8.88 0.76
C TRP A 161 -10.52 8.78 -0.74
N ARG A 162 -9.26 9.02 -1.07
CA ARG A 162 -8.61 8.69 -2.33
C ARG A 162 -7.95 7.32 -2.17
N TRP A 163 -8.34 6.37 -3.00
CA TRP A 163 -7.95 4.97 -2.84
C TRP A 163 -6.75 4.59 -3.71
N ILE A 164 -5.78 3.92 -3.11
CA ILE A 164 -4.73 3.18 -3.81
C ILE A 164 -5.14 1.71 -3.83
N MET A 165 -5.42 1.18 -5.02
CA MET A 165 -5.93 -0.18 -5.20
C MET A 165 -4.80 -1.15 -5.52
N ALA A 166 -4.60 -2.18 -4.70
CA ALA A 166 -3.57 -3.20 -4.87
C ALA A 166 -4.19 -4.62 -4.99
N PRO A 167 -4.84 -4.93 -6.12
CA PRO A 167 -5.55 -6.20 -6.35
C PRO A 167 -4.61 -7.41 -6.33
N ALA A 168 -5.12 -8.60 -5.98
CA ALA A 168 -4.29 -9.82 -5.95
C ALA A 168 -3.89 -10.29 -7.36
N GLU A 169 -4.76 -10.02 -8.33
CA GLU A 169 -4.61 -10.30 -9.76
C GLU A 169 -3.39 -9.62 -10.35
N GLY A 170 -2.92 -8.53 -9.73
CA GLY A 170 -1.77 -7.77 -10.20
C GLY A 170 -2.09 -6.84 -11.38
N GLU A 171 -3.34 -6.75 -11.81
CA GLU A 171 -3.80 -5.88 -12.89
C GLU A 171 -4.99 -5.01 -12.47
N LYS A 172 -5.36 -4.02 -13.30
CA LYS A 172 -6.51 -3.16 -12.99
C LYS A 172 -7.81 -3.96 -13.07
N LEU A 173 -8.67 -3.80 -12.06
CA LEU A 173 -10.00 -4.38 -12.08
C LEU A 173 -11.02 -3.40 -12.73
N PRO A 174 -12.06 -3.90 -13.42
CA PRO A 174 -13.06 -3.07 -14.10
C PRO A 174 -14.12 -2.53 -13.11
N LEU A 175 -13.66 -1.84 -12.05
CA LEU A 175 -14.53 -1.37 -10.97
C LEU A 175 -15.42 -0.20 -11.40
N LYS A 176 -16.72 -0.30 -11.09
CA LYS A 176 -17.66 0.81 -11.19
C LYS A 176 -17.41 1.82 -10.06
N ASN A 177 -17.94 3.04 -10.21
CA ASN A 177 -17.83 4.12 -9.21
C ASN A 177 -16.37 4.47 -8.85
N SER A 178 -15.47 4.41 -9.84
CA SER A 178 -14.01 4.55 -9.67
C SER A 178 -13.51 5.98 -9.52
N SER A 179 -14.38 6.98 -9.37
CA SER A 179 -13.99 8.40 -9.32
C SER A 179 -13.07 8.76 -8.14
N ARG A 180 -13.09 7.96 -7.08
CA ARG A 180 -12.21 8.09 -5.91
C ARG A 180 -11.00 7.16 -5.95
N ILE A 181 -10.90 6.29 -6.95
CA ILE A 181 -9.71 5.47 -7.17
C ILE A 181 -8.62 6.39 -7.70
N HIS A 182 -7.65 6.70 -6.84
CA HIS A 182 -6.58 7.62 -7.16
C HIS A 182 -5.46 6.97 -7.96
N SER A 183 -5.08 5.75 -7.59
CA SER A 183 -3.99 5.03 -8.25
C SER A 183 -4.13 3.53 -8.07
N TRP A 184 -3.38 2.78 -8.88
CA TRP A 184 -3.32 1.32 -8.82
C TRP A 184 -1.90 0.84 -8.53
N ALA A 185 -1.73 -0.09 -7.59
CA ALA A 185 -0.49 -0.81 -7.36
C ALA A 185 -0.58 -2.19 -8.03
N LEU A 186 -0.01 -2.28 -9.22
CA LEU A 186 -0.11 -3.43 -10.13
C LEU A 186 1.20 -4.22 -10.12
N SER A 187 1.16 -5.46 -10.58
CA SER A 187 2.33 -6.34 -10.62
C SER A 187 3.51 -5.68 -11.34
N GLY A 188 4.67 -5.67 -10.69
CA GLY A 188 5.83 -4.93 -11.17
C GLY A 188 6.43 -5.45 -12.48
N ASP A 189 6.23 -6.73 -12.81
CA ASP A 189 6.64 -7.32 -14.09
C ASP A 189 5.97 -6.67 -15.31
N LEU A 190 4.73 -6.21 -15.17
CA LEU A 190 3.98 -5.51 -16.22
C LEU A 190 4.66 -4.22 -16.70
N PHE A 191 5.57 -3.67 -15.90
CA PHE A 191 6.26 -2.40 -16.20
C PHE A 191 7.72 -2.61 -16.59
N LEU A 192 8.21 -3.85 -16.52
CA LEU A 192 9.59 -4.20 -16.82
C LEU A 192 9.74 -4.80 -18.23
N SER A 193 8.63 -5.21 -18.86
CA SER A 193 8.56 -5.73 -20.23
C SER A 193 8.58 -4.64 -21.30
N ASP A 194 8.20 -3.41 -20.94
CA ASP A 194 7.97 -2.30 -21.87
C ASP A 194 9.16 -1.31 -21.94
N LEU A 195 10.34 -1.72 -21.47
CA LEU A 195 11.57 -0.89 -21.40
C LEU A 195 12.72 -1.47 -22.22
#